data_AF-A2DSP1-F1
#
_entry.id   AF-A2DSP1-F1
#
_cell.length_a   1.000
_cell.length_b   1.000
_cell.length_c   1.000
_cell.angle_alpha   90.00
_cell.angle_beta   90.00
_cell.angle_gamma   90.00
#
_symmetry.space_group_name_H-M   'P 1'
#
loop_
_entity.id
_entity.type
_entity.pdbx_description
1 polymer ?
#
loop_
_entity_poly.entity_id
_entity_poly.type
_entity_poly.pdbx_seq_one_letter_code
_entity_poly.pdbx_strand_id
1 'polypeptide(L)'
;MLSTLRIPIVQQCNDNQELFVEIKDSNIIETACSLFQNDEYPEEYRTITIQFIEGCCINNCLREFTLKTIKRIGYSEFICIDENYPAEIKKSLFVIISYYLDYYGFHAAELTFDCYILHFIVDIIEANSEIALDVLEKIMHYYDEKGRLKEILFNDDFPAILDSLEKVYETSTDIEENRIDHFLEYYKQVSTSDKQSGLSSASILNL
;
A
#
# COMPACT_ATOMS: atom_id res chain seq x y z
N MET A 1 22.08 -4.87 -17.08
CA MET A 1 22.05 -3.69 -17.98
C MET A 1 20.71 -2.93 -17.91
N LEU A 2 19.63 -3.50 -17.34
CA LEU A 2 18.31 -2.87 -17.17
C LEU A 2 18.13 -2.06 -15.88
N SER A 3 18.97 -2.27 -14.85
CA SER A 3 18.97 -1.45 -13.62
C SER A 3 19.31 0.02 -13.87
N THR A 4 19.93 0.33 -15.01
CA THR A 4 20.27 1.69 -15.43
C THR A 4 19.07 2.47 -15.96
N LEU A 5 17.92 1.84 -16.26
CA LEU A 5 16.72 2.51 -16.80
C LEU A 5 15.70 2.95 -15.74
N ARG A 6 15.83 2.49 -14.49
CA ARG A 6 14.85 2.74 -13.42
C ARG A 6 14.89 4.18 -12.87
N ILE A 7 16.05 4.81 -12.91
CA ILE A 7 16.30 6.18 -12.40
C ILE A 7 16.23 7.26 -13.51
N PRO A 8 16.62 7.02 -14.78
CA PRO A 8 16.58 8.05 -15.81
C PRO A 8 15.18 8.48 -16.22
N ILE A 9 14.19 7.59 -16.39
CA ILE A 9 12.90 7.99 -16.99
C ILE A 9 12.11 8.93 -16.06
N VAL A 10 12.05 8.61 -14.76
CA VAL A 10 11.34 9.42 -13.75
C VAL A 10 11.98 10.80 -13.60
N GLN A 11 13.31 10.88 -13.60
CA GLN A 11 14.04 12.15 -13.52
C GLN A 11 13.93 12.93 -14.84
N GLN A 12 14.06 12.25 -15.99
CA GLN A 12 13.95 12.85 -17.32
C GLN A 12 12.56 13.41 -17.60
N CYS A 13 11.49 12.81 -17.09
CA CYS A 13 10.13 13.37 -17.24
C CYS A 13 9.93 14.65 -16.42
N ASN A 14 10.58 14.78 -15.27
CA ASN A 14 10.54 16.03 -14.49
C ASN A 14 11.31 17.16 -15.20
N ASP A 15 12.41 16.80 -15.87
CA ASP A 15 13.29 17.75 -16.56
C ASP A 15 12.86 18.03 -18.02
N ASN A 16 11.97 17.22 -18.59
CA ASN A 16 11.51 17.32 -19.98
C ASN A 16 9.99 17.08 -20.13
N GLN A 17 9.24 18.18 -20.26
CA GLN A 17 7.78 18.16 -20.45
C GLN A 17 7.33 17.50 -21.76
N GLU A 18 8.17 17.46 -22.80
CA GLU A 18 7.80 16.80 -24.07
C GLU A 18 7.73 15.28 -23.90
N LEU A 19 8.62 14.69 -23.10
CA LEU A 19 8.58 13.27 -22.75
C LEU A 19 7.31 12.91 -21.95
N PHE A 20 6.87 13.82 -21.07
CA PHE A 20 5.60 13.68 -20.35
C PHE A 20 4.39 13.66 -21.29
N VAL A 21 4.34 14.59 -22.25
CA VAL A 21 3.27 14.62 -23.27
C VAL A 21 3.29 13.35 -24.09
N GLU A 22 4.47 12.89 -24.53
CA GLU A 22 4.60 11.68 -25.31
C GLU A 22 4.09 10.45 -24.55
N ILE A 23 4.47 10.27 -23.28
CA ILE A 23 3.99 9.15 -22.44
C ILE A 23 2.46 9.17 -22.28
N LYS A 24 1.90 10.36 -22.11
CA LYS A 24 0.45 10.54 -21.96
C LYS A 24 -0.29 10.25 -23.26
N ASP A 25 0.22 10.71 -24.40
CA ASP A 25 -0.44 10.60 -25.70
C ASP A 25 -0.28 9.21 -26.33
N SER A 26 0.67 8.40 -25.86
CA SER A 26 1.01 7.09 -26.42
C SER A 26 0.40 5.88 -25.70
N ASN A 27 -0.48 6.08 -24.71
CA ASN A 27 -1.11 4.99 -23.92
C ASN A 27 -0.11 4.00 -23.28
N ILE A 28 1.14 4.41 -23.05
CA ILE A 28 2.19 3.53 -22.53
C ILE A 28 1.85 3.01 -21.13
N ILE A 29 1.27 3.85 -20.27
CA ILE A 29 0.89 3.45 -18.89
C ILE A 29 -0.24 2.40 -18.91
N GLU A 30 -1.23 2.58 -19.78
CA GLU A 30 -2.30 1.59 -19.96
C GLU A 30 -1.74 0.27 -20.49
N THR A 31 -0.83 0.33 -21.46
CA THR A 31 -0.13 -0.85 -21.98
C THR A 31 0.67 -1.55 -20.88
N ALA A 32 1.41 -0.80 -20.06
CA ALA A 32 2.17 -1.36 -18.96
C ALA A 32 1.27 -2.05 -17.92
N CYS A 33 0.11 -1.48 -17.62
CA CYS A 33 -0.85 -2.12 -16.71
C CYS A 33 -1.38 -3.43 -17.28
N SER A 34 -1.79 -3.44 -18.56
CA SER A 34 -2.26 -4.64 -19.24
C SER A 34 -1.20 -5.74 -19.31
N LEU A 35 0.06 -5.38 -19.54
CA LEU A 35 1.19 -6.32 -19.52
C LEU A 35 1.44 -6.89 -18.12
N PHE A 36 1.31 -6.08 -17.08
CA PHE A 36 1.47 -6.53 -15.70
C PHE A 36 0.37 -7.51 -15.27
N GLN A 37 -0.88 -7.22 -15.63
CA GLN A 37 -2.05 -8.02 -15.27
C GLN A 37 -2.16 -9.33 -16.06
N ASN A 38 -1.49 -9.46 -17.19
CA ASN A 38 -1.50 -10.68 -17.98
C ASN A 38 -0.43 -11.67 -17.46
N ASP A 39 -0.89 -12.77 -16.89
CA ASP A 39 -0.11 -13.86 -16.29
C ASP A 39 0.61 -14.75 -17.31
N GLU A 40 0.26 -14.65 -18.60
CA GLU A 40 0.98 -15.32 -19.70
C GLU A 40 2.36 -14.69 -19.95
N TYR A 41 2.59 -13.45 -19.50
CA TYR A 41 3.90 -12.81 -19.68
C TYR A 41 4.92 -13.30 -18.66
N PRO A 42 6.20 -13.46 -19.06
CA PRO A 42 7.26 -13.84 -18.14
C PRO A 42 7.38 -12.84 -16.99
N GLU A 43 7.67 -13.37 -15.80
CA GLU A 43 7.84 -12.61 -14.56
C GLU A 43 8.79 -11.41 -14.68
N GLU A 44 9.88 -11.55 -15.46
CA GLU A 44 10.82 -10.45 -15.72
C GLU A 44 10.11 -9.23 -16.36
N TYR A 45 9.24 -9.47 -17.35
CA TYR A 45 8.48 -8.40 -18.00
C TYR A 45 7.46 -7.79 -17.04
N ARG A 46 6.77 -8.62 -16.25
CA ARG A 46 5.81 -8.17 -15.24
C ARG A 46 6.50 -7.33 -14.15
N THR A 47 7.71 -7.71 -13.77
CA THR A 47 8.56 -6.96 -12.85
C THR A 47 8.97 -5.61 -13.44
N ILE A 48 9.45 -5.56 -14.68
CA ILE A 48 9.84 -4.29 -15.32
C ILE A 48 8.64 -3.34 -15.47
N THR A 49 7.47 -3.88 -15.84
CA THR A 49 6.25 -3.08 -16.05
C THR A 49 5.69 -2.52 -14.75
N ILE A 50 5.60 -3.31 -13.68
CA ILE A 50 5.12 -2.78 -12.38
C ILE A 50 6.07 -1.72 -11.82
N GLN A 51 7.38 -1.87 -12.02
CA GLN A 51 8.37 -0.87 -11.60
C GLN A 51 8.30 0.42 -12.44
N PHE A 52 7.91 0.32 -13.70
CA PHE A 52 7.62 1.50 -14.52
C PHE A 52 6.38 2.23 -13.98
N ILE A 53 5.31 1.51 -13.64
CA ILE A 53 4.08 2.08 -13.06
C ILE A 53 4.40 2.74 -11.70
N GLU A 54 5.16 2.07 -10.85
CA GLU A 54 5.70 2.61 -9.59
C GLU A 54 6.42 3.95 -9.83
N GLY A 55 7.35 3.98 -10.79
CA GLY A 55 8.06 5.20 -11.16
C GLY A 55 7.13 6.33 -11.61
N CYS A 56 6.06 6.01 -12.34
CA CYS A 56 5.05 6.98 -12.76
C CYS A 56 4.22 7.51 -11.57
N CYS A 57 3.93 6.69 -10.56
CA CYS A 57 3.29 7.13 -9.32
C CYS A 57 4.19 8.05 -8.48
N ILE A 58 5.50 7.78 -8.44
CA ILE A 58 6.47 8.63 -7.74
C ILE A 58 6.61 9.99 -8.46
N ASN A 59 6.58 9.99 -9.79
CA ASN A 59 6.71 11.21 -10.60
C ASN A 59 5.50 12.16 -10.40
N ASN A 60 5.76 13.40 -9.96
CA ASN A 60 4.69 14.38 -9.70
C ASN A 60 3.86 14.76 -10.93
N CYS A 61 4.41 14.68 -12.14
CA CYS A 61 3.68 14.99 -13.37
C CYS A 61 2.81 13.82 -13.82
N LEU A 62 3.32 12.58 -13.74
CA LEU A 62 2.64 11.37 -14.21
C LEU A 62 1.69 10.74 -13.19
N ARG A 63 1.85 11.05 -11.89
CA ARG A 63 1.12 10.40 -10.79
C ARG A 63 -0.39 10.41 -11.03
N GLU A 64 -0.99 11.59 -11.21
CA GLU A 64 -2.43 11.71 -11.38
C GLU A 64 -2.94 10.90 -12.57
N PHE A 65 -2.23 10.96 -13.70
CA PHE A 65 -2.62 10.23 -14.90
C PHE A 65 -2.50 8.71 -14.70
N THR A 66 -1.47 8.27 -13.99
CA THR A 66 -1.24 6.85 -13.65
C THR A 66 -2.34 6.31 -12.75
N LEU A 67 -2.65 7.03 -11.66
CA LEU A 67 -3.71 6.63 -10.71
C LEU A 67 -5.10 6.66 -11.35
N LYS A 68 -5.37 7.57 -12.28
CA LYS A 68 -6.61 7.57 -13.08
C LYS A 68 -6.67 6.39 -14.04
N THR A 69 -5.53 6.00 -14.62
CA THR A 69 -5.44 4.82 -15.49
C THR A 69 -5.73 3.54 -14.71
N ILE A 70 -5.09 3.35 -13.55
CA ILE A 70 -5.34 2.22 -12.65
C ILE A 70 -6.83 2.14 -12.24
N LYS A 71 -7.43 3.28 -11.89
CA LYS A 71 -8.88 3.31 -11.58
C LYS A 71 -9.73 2.85 -12.76
N ARG A 72 -9.41 3.29 -13.98
CA ARG A 72 -10.18 2.98 -15.19
C ARG A 72 -10.10 1.51 -15.59
N ILE A 73 -8.92 0.89 -15.44
CA ILE A 73 -8.72 -0.53 -15.76
C ILE A 73 -9.25 -1.47 -14.66
N GLY A 74 -9.48 -0.96 -13.45
CA GLY A 74 -9.99 -1.73 -12.32
C GLY A 74 -8.94 -1.88 -11.22
N TYR A 75 -9.07 -1.07 -10.16
CA TYR A 75 -8.10 -1.08 -9.05
C TYR A 75 -8.02 -2.43 -8.35
N SER A 76 -9.16 -3.03 -7.98
CA SER A 76 -9.19 -4.32 -7.28
C SER A 76 -8.55 -5.46 -8.08
N GLU A 77 -8.72 -5.46 -9.40
CA GLU A 77 -8.04 -6.41 -10.30
C GLU A 77 -6.55 -6.12 -10.40
N PHE A 78 -6.16 -4.84 -10.39
CA PHE A 78 -4.77 -4.42 -10.46
C PHE A 78 -3.99 -4.77 -9.18
N ILE A 79 -4.60 -4.63 -8.01
CA ILE A 79 -3.97 -4.90 -6.71
C ILE A 79 -4.23 -6.31 -6.19
N CYS A 80 -4.84 -7.20 -6.98
CA CYS A 80 -4.99 -8.59 -6.61
C CYS A 80 -3.60 -9.22 -6.48
N ILE A 81 -3.11 -9.36 -5.26
CA ILE A 81 -1.77 -9.87 -4.98
C ILE A 81 -1.82 -11.39 -5.09
N ASP A 82 -1.09 -11.96 -6.03
CA ASP A 82 -0.79 -13.38 -6.00
C ASP A 82 0.27 -13.63 -4.92
N GLU A 83 0.01 -14.57 -4.01
CA GLU A 83 0.95 -14.96 -2.96
C GLU A 83 2.32 -15.36 -3.53
N ASN A 84 2.35 -15.86 -4.76
CA ASN A 84 3.56 -16.31 -5.45
C ASN A 84 4.33 -15.18 -6.15
N TYR A 85 3.87 -13.93 -6.08
CA TYR A 85 4.63 -12.84 -6.67
C TYR A 85 5.99 -12.65 -6.00
N PRO A 86 7.05 -12.37 -6.79
CA PRO A 86 8.35 -11.96 -6.26
C PRO A 86 8.23 -10.77 -5.32
N ALA A 87 9.14 -10.70 -4.34
CA ALA A 87 9.21 -9.62 -3.38
C ALA A 87 9.29 -8.23 -4.06
N GLU A 88 9.96 -8.12 -5.21
CA GLU A 88 10.09 -6.88 -5.97
C GLU A 88 8.75 -6.42 -6.57
N ILE A 89 7.91 -7.36 -7.02
CA ILE A 89 6.57 -7.05 -7.50
C ILE A 89 5.70 -6.61 -6.33
N LYS A 90 5.67 -7.39 -5.24
CA LYS A 90 4.88 -7.06 -4.04
C LYS A 90 5.27 -5.68 -3.49
N LYS A 91 6.58 -5.37 -3.41
CA LYS A 91 7.06 -4.04 -3.02
C LYS A 91 6.52 -2.93 -3.91
N SER A 92 6.63 -3.09 -5.23
CA SER A 92 6.17 -2.08 -6.19
C SER A 92 4.66 -1.86 -6.09
N LEU A 93 3.88 -2.94 -5.90
CA LEU A 93 2.45 -2.88 -5.66
C LEU A 93 2.11 -2.08 -4.40
N PHE A 94 2.79 -2.32 -3.28
CA PHE A 94 2.53 -1.59 -2.04
C PHE A 94 2.84 -0.09 -2.17
N VAL A 95 3.90 0.29 -2.90
CA VAL A 95 4.17 1.70 -3.23
C VAL A 95 3.03 2.30 -4.05
N ILE A 96 2.54 1.59 -5.07
CA ILE A 96 1.43 2.06 -5.90
C ILE A 96 0.14 2.18 -5.08
N ILE A 97 -0.15 1.20 -4.21
CA ILE A 97 -1.29 1.23 -3.28
C ILE A 97 -1.21 2.46 -2.39
N SER A 98 -0.05 2.73 -1.79
CA SER A 98 0.20 3.90 -0.95
C SER A 98 -0.15 5.22 -1.65
N TYR A 99 0.27 5.42 -2.90
CA TYR A 99 -0.10 6.60 -3.69
C TYR A 99 -1.59 6.63 -4.07
N TYR A 100 -2.18 5.46 -4.33
CA TYR A 100 -3.60 5.36 -4.66
C TYR A 100 -4.50 5.71 -3.46
N LEU A 101 -4.10 5.29 -2.25
CA LEU A 101 -4.72 5.67 -0.98
C LEU A 101 -4.66 7.18 -0.77
N ASP A 102 -3.49 7.81 -0.93
CA ASP A 102 -3.34 9.26 -0.79
C ASP A 102 -4.24 10.06 -1.75
N TYR A 103 -4.44 9.55 -2.97
CA TYR A 103 -5.19 10.26 -4.01
C TYR A 103 -6.71 10.08 -3.90
N TYR A 104 -7.18 8.88 -3.54
CA TYR A 104 -8.60 8.54 -3.53
C TYR A 104 -9.21 8.41 -2.12
N GLY A 105 -8.38 8.48 -1.08
CA GLY A 105 -8.79 8.48 0.33
C GLY A 105 -9.54 7.22 0.73
N PHE A 106 -10.58 7.40 1.55
CA PHE A 106 -11.36 6.31 2.12
C PHE A 106 -11.92 5.31 1.09
N HIS A 107 -12.33 5.76 -0.09
CA HIS A 107 -12.84 4.83 -1.11
C HIS A 107 -11.75 3.86 -1.61
N ALA A 108 -10.51 4.32 -1.72
CA ALA A 108 -9.40 3.42 -1.99
C ALA A 108 -9.15 2.50 -0.81
N ALA A 109 -9.15 3.02 0.43
CA ALA A 109 -8.94 2.21 1.63
C ALA A 109 -9.94 1.04 1.74
N GLU A 110 -11.23 1.28 1.46
CA GLU A 110 -12.24 0.21 1.43
C GLU A 110 -11.92 -0.84 0.37
N LEU A 111 -11.61 -0.44 -0.86
CA LEU A 111 -11.27 -1.38 -1.93
C LEU A 111 -9.99 -2.16 -1.61
N THR A 112 -8.98 -1.52 -1.01
CA THR A 112 -7.74 -2.18 -0.60
C THR A 112 -8.01 -3.21 0.50
N PHE A 113 -8.87 -2.87 1.47
CA PHE A 113 -9.28 -3.78 2.53
C PHE A 113 -10.07 -4.98 1.99
N ASP A 114 -11.02 -4.76 1.08
CA ASP A 114 -11.82 -5.81 0.43
C ASP A 114 -10.97 -6.75 -0.43
N CYS A 115 -9.80 -6.31 -0.88
CA CYS A 115 -8.79 -7.11 -1.58
C CYS A 115 -7.86 -7.88 -0.62
N TYR A 116 -8.21 -8.02 0.66
CA TYR A 116 -7.45 -8.78 1.67
C TYR A 116 -6.00 -8.31 1.87
N ILE A 117 -5.74 -7.01 1.72
CA ILE A 117 -4.37 -6.47 1.85
C ILE A 117 -3.72 -6.76 3.20
N LEU A 118 -4.51 -6.91 4.27
CA LEU A 118 -4.00 -7.21 5.61
C LEU A 118 -3.36 -8.60 5.70
N HIS A 119 -3.81 -9.57 4.91
CA HIS A 119 -3.14 -10.87 4.79
C HIS A 119 -1.75 -10.70 4.15
N PHE A 120 -1.67 -9.93 3.06
CA PHE A 120 -0.43 -9.73 2.31
C PHE A 120 0.58 -8.79 2.98
N ILE A 121 0.14 -7.92 3.88
CA ILE A 121 1.03 -6.97 4.55
C ILE A 121 2.02 -7.70 5.47
N VAL A 122 1.65 -8.87 5.99
CA VAL A 122 2.49 -9.73 6.83
C VAL A 122 3.78 -10.11 6.08
N ASP A 123 3.66 -10.54 4.82
CA ASP A 123 4.81 -10.87 3.96
C ASP A 123 5.72 -9.65 3.72
N ILE A 124 5.13 -8.47 3.64
CA ILE A 124 5.87 -7.24 3.32
C ILE A 124 6.53 -6.65 4.55
N ILE A 125 6.01 -6.85 5.75
CA ILE A 125 6.65 -6.38 6.99
C ILE A 125 8.08 -6.92 7.09
N GLU A 126 8.28 -8.21 6.86
CA GLU A 126 9.62 -8.83 6.93
C GLU A 126 10.56 -8.33 5.82
N ALA A 127 10.02 -8.03 4.64
CA ALA A 127 10.81 -7.59 3.49
C ALA A 127 11.10 -6.07 3.49
N ASN A 128 10.16 -5.27 3.97
CA ASN A 128 10.18 -3.81 4.00
C ASN A 128 9.10 -3.24 4.94
N SER A 129 9.40 -3.20 6.23
CA SER A 129 8.47 -2.71 7.25
C SER A 129 8.01 -1.26 7.03
N GLU A 130 8.88 -0.41 6.46
CA GLU A 130 8.58 1.01 6.21
C GLU A 130 7.42 1.18 5.23
N ILE A 131 7.44 0.42 4.12
CA ILE A 131 6.38 0.43 3.11
C ILE A 131 5.11 -0.23 3.65
N ALA A 132 5.25 -1.33 4.40
CA ALA A 132 4.10 -1.99 5.03
C ALA A 132 3.38 -1.04 6.00
N LEU A 133 4.12 -0.42 6.91
CA LEU A 133 3.56 0.52 7.88
C LEU A 133 2.92 1.73 7.21
N ASP A 134 3.49 2.26 6.12
CA ASP A 134 2.88 3.38 5.40
C ASP A 134 1.48 3.04 4.86
N VAL A 135 1.32 1.87 4.26
CA VAL A 135 0.01 1.41 3.77
C VAL A 135 -0.94 1.14 4.93
N LEU A 136 -0.47 0.47 6.00
CA LEU A 136 -1.28 0.13 7.16
C LEU A 136 -1.80 1.37 7.89
N GLU A 137 -0.91 2.33 8.18
CA GLU A 137 -1.23 3.60 8.85
C GLU A 137 -2.25 4.40 8.03
N LYS A 138 -2.11 4.45 6.70
CA LYS A 138 -3.08 5.12 5.81
C LYS A 138 -4.46 4.47 5.85
N ILE A 139 -4.54 3.15 5.76
CA ILE A 139 -5.82 2.42 5.85
C ILE A 139 -6.47 2.68 7.21
N MET A 140 -5.71 2.52 8.30
CA MET A 140 -6.20 2.77 9.66
C MET A 140 -6.68 4.21 9.82
N HIS A 141 -5.90 5.19 9.36
CA HIS A 141 -6.26 6.59 9.41
C HIS A 141 -7.60 6.87 8.72
N TYR A 142 -7.79 6.40 7.48
CA TYR A 142 -9.04 6.63 6.77
C TYR A 142 -10.24 5.91 7.41
N TYR A 143 -10.04 4.73 7.99
CA TYR A 143 -11.10 4.05 8.75
C TYR A 143 -11.42 4.76 10.07
N ASP A 144 -10.42 5.34 10.75
CA ASP A 144 -10.61 6.15 11.96
C ASP A 144 -11.41 7.42 11.68
N GLU A 145 -11.10 8.13 10.58
CA GLU A 145 -11.88 9.30 10.13
C GLU A 145 -13.36 8.98 9.86
N LYS A 146 -13.69 7.71 9.61
CA LYS A 146 -15.07 7.22 9.43
C LYS A 146 -15.68 6.58 10.66
N GLY A 147 -14.96 6.52 11.78
CA GLY A 147 -15.39 5.83 13.01
C GLY A 147 -15.51 4.31 12.82
N ARG A 148 -14.79 3.74 11.85
CA ARG A 148 -14.82 2.32 11.46
C ARG A 148 -13.51 1.59 11.76
N LEU A 149 -12.58 2.21 12.49
CA LEU A 149 -11.26 1.63 12.81
C LEU A 149 -11.35 0.22 13.42
N LYS A 150 -12.42 -0.09 14.15
CA LYS A 150 -12.71 -1.43 14.70
C LYS A 150 -12.72 -2.54 13.66
N GLU A 151 -13.15 -2.25 12.44
CA GLU A 151 -13.17 -3.23 11.34
C GLU A 151 -11.76 -3.69 10.95
N ILE A 152 -10.77 -2.80 11.09
CA ILE A 152 -9.36 -3.12 10.86
C ILE A 152 -8.79 -3.87 12.07
N LEU A 153 -8.98 -3.33 13.27
CA LEU A 153 -8.35 -3.87 14.50
C LEU A 153 -8.88 -5.25 14.90
N PHE A 154 -10.11 -5.59 14.53
CA PHE A 154 -10.71 -6.90 14.79
C PHE A 154 -10.69 -7.84 13.57
N ASN A 155 -9.95 -7.48 12.52
CA ASN A 155 -9.71 -8.40 11.42
C ASN A 155 -8.83 -9.58 11.88
N ASP A 156 -9.11 -10.78 11.39
CA ASP A 156 -8.44 -12.03 11.79
C ASP A 156 -6.94 -12.05 11.46
N ASP A 157 -6.49 -11.26 10.47
CA ASP A 157 -5.07 -11.14 10.08
C ASP A 157 -4.30 -10.17 10.98
N PHE A 158 -5.00 -9.27 11.70
CA PHE A 158 -4.37 -8.20 12.47
C PHE A 158 -3.43 -8.71 13.58
N PRO A 159 -3.74 -9.80 14.33
CA PRO A 159 -2.78 -10.40 15.25
C PRO A 159 -1.46 -10.82 14.59
N ALA A 160 -1.50 -11.39 13.37
CA ALA A 160 -0.30 -11.80 12.66
C ALA A 160 0.55 -10.61 12.21
N ILE A 161 -0.09 -9.47 11.87
CA ILE A 161 0.60 -8.21 11.58
C ILE A 161 1.40 -7.75 12.81
N LEU A 162 0.79 -7.77 14.00
CA LEU A 162 1.46 -7.37 15.25
C LEU A 162 2.64 -8.28 15.55
N ASP A 163 2.46 -9.59 15.46
CA ASP A 163 3.53 -10.57 15.68
C ASP A 163 4.70 -10.36 14.71
N SER A 164 4.43 -10.05 13.44
CA SER A 164 5.48 -9.76 12.45
C SER A 164 6.21 -8.45 12.72
N LEU A 165 5.50 -7.40 13.16
CA LEU A 165 6.13 -6.14 13.54
C LEU A 165 7.04 -6.30 14.76
N GLU A 166 6.61 -7.07 15.77
CA GLU A 166 7.43 -7.37 16.96
C GLU A 166 8.70 -8.14 16.58
N LYS A 167 8.62 -9.12 15.67
CA LYS A 167 9.81 -9.83 15.18
C LYS A 167 10.78 -8.92 14.45
N VAL A 168 10.28 -8.05 13.58
CA VAL A 168 11.14 -7.09 12.87
C VAL A 168 11.80 -6.16 13.86
N TYR A 169 11.04 -5.62 14.82
CA TYR A 169 11.55 -4.75 15.90
C TYR A 169 12.75 -5.35 16.64
N GLU A 170 12.72 -6.65 16.96
CA GLU A 170 13.84 -7.33 17.65
C GLU A 170 15.16 -7.38 16.84
N THR A 171 15.09 -7.12 15.53
CA THR A 171 16.21 -7.25 14.59
C THR A 171 16.54 -5.97 13.80
N SER A 172 15.80 -4.90 14.07
CA SER A 172 15.82 -3.65 13.31
C SER A 172 16.98 -2.72 13.69
N THR A 173 17.08 -1.62 12.95
CA THR A 173 17.95 -0.49 13.29
C THR A 173 17.18 0.58 14.08
N ASP A 174 17.87 1.43 14.84
CA ASP A 174 17.27 2.48 15.68
C ASP A 174 16.16 3.32 14.99
N ILE A 175 16.26 3.60 13.69
CA ILE A 175 15.27 4.42 12.96
C ILE A 175 13.97 3.63 12.70
N GLU A 176 14.12 2.37 12.28
CA GLU A 176 12.99 1.48 11.97
C GLU A 176 12.26 1.09 13.27
N GLU A 177 13.01 0.85 14.34
CA GLU A 177 12.50 0.62 15.70
C GLU A 177 11.56 1.74 16.14
N ASN A 178 11.95 3.02 16.00
CA ASN A 178 11.13 4.15 16.43
C ASN A 178 9.75 4.20 15.76
N ARG A 179 9.65 3.82 14.47
CA ARG A 179 8.38 3.84 13.76
C ARG A 179 7.50 2.68 14.18
N ILE A 180 8.07 1.49 14.32
CA ILE A 180 7.35 0.30 14.80
C ILE A 180 6.85 0.54 16.24
N ASP A 181 7.69 1.08 17.11
CA ASP A 181 7.30 1.43 18.48
C ASP A 181 6.13 2.40 18.51
N HIS A 182 6.21 3.49 17.73
CA HIS A 182 5.14 4.47 17.67
C HIS A 182 3.81 3.84 17.21
N PHE A 183 3.86 2.96 16.21
CA PHE A 183 2.70 2.24 15.72
C PHE A 183 2.10 1.32 16.79
N LEU A 184 2.93 0.51 17.45
CA LEU A 184 2.49 -0.42 18.50
C LEU A 184 1.92 0.33 19.73
N GLU A 185 2.49 1.48 20.09
CA GLU A 185 1.95 2.35 21.14
C GLU A 185 0.59 2.94 20.78
N TYR A 186 0.45 3.45 19.55
CA TYR A 186 -0.83 3.96 19.04
C TYR A 186 -1.90 2.86 19.09
N TYR A 187 -1.60 1.66 18.61
CA TYR A 187 -2.51 0.51 18.69
C TYR A 187 -2.94 0.20 20.13
N LYS A 188 -2.00 0.18 21.09
CA LYS A 188 -2.30 -0.06 22.51
C LYS A 188 -3.24 1.01 23.09
N GLN A 189 -3.06 2.28 22.72
CA GLN A 189 -3.90 3.37 23.19
C GLN A 189 -5.34 3.27 22.65
N VAL A 190 -5.48 2.98 21.35
CA VAL A 190 -6.81 2.91 20.72
C VAL A 190 -7.56 1.63 21.15
N SER A 191 -6.88 0.50 21.28
CA SER A 191 -7.49 -0.74 21.75
C SER A 191 -7.93 -0.70 23.23
N THR A 192 -7.31 0.13 24.06
CA THR A 192 -7.66 0.28 25.49
C THR A 192 -8.76 1.31 25.74
N SER A 193 -8.76 2.42 25.00
CA SER A 193 -9.83 3.43 25.04
C SER A 193 -11.19 2.86 24.61
N ASP A 194 -11.19 1.89 23.70
CA ASP A 194 -12.40 1.16 23.29
C ASP A 194 -12.90 0.11 24.30
N LYS A 195 -12.02 -0.47 25.13
CA LYS A 195 -12.46 -1.32 26.24
C LYS A 195 -13.21 -0.50 27.31
N GLN A 196 -12.85 0.76 27.49
CA GLN A 196 -13.51 1.65 28.45
C GLN A 196 -14.87 2.19 27.94
N SER A 197 -15.02 2.40 26.62
CA SER A 197 -16.30 2.84 26.03
C SER A 197 -17.39 1.75 26.08
N GLY A 198 -17.02 0.46 26.01
CA GLY A 198 -17.95 -0.67 26.19
C GLY A 198 -18.37 -0.95 27.64
N LEU A 199 -17.52 -0.63 28.62
CA LEU A 199 -17.82 -0.79 30.06
C LEU A 199 -18.73 0.33 30.62
N SER A 200 -18.70 1.52 30.00
CA SER A 200 -19.59 2.63 30.35
C SER A 200 -21.07 2.30 30.11
N SER A 201 -21.39 1.57 29.04
CA SER A 201 -22.76 1.13 28.71
C SER A 201 -23.27 -0.06 29.53
N ALA A 202 -22.40 -0.84 30.15
CA ALA A 202 -22.79 -2.01 30.97
C ALA A 202 -23.11 -1.65 32.43
N SER A 203 -22.85 -0.40 32.85
CA SER A 203 -22.91 0.02 34.25
C SER A 203 -24.21 0.75 34.66
N ILE A 204 -25.21 0.86 33.77
CA ILE A 204 -26.47 1.59 34.05
C ILE A 204 -27.70 0.65 34.19
N LEU A 205 -27.50 -0.67 34.21
CA LEU A 205 -28.56 -1.64 34.53
C LEU A 205 -28.25 -2.37 35.83
N ASN A 206 -28.30 -1.64 36.94
CA ASN A 206 -28.63 -2.17 38.27
C ASN A 206 -28.73 -0.99 39.25
N LEU A 207 -29.91 -0.36 39.31
CA LEU A 207 -30.48 0.28 40.50
C LEU A 207 -31.99 0.46 40.28
#